data_AF-F6GWR4-F1
#
_entry.id   AF-F6GWR4-F1
#
_cell.length_a   1.000
_cell.length_b   1.000
_cell.length_c   1.000
_cell.angle_alpha   90.00
_cell.angle_beta   90.00
_cell.angle_gamma   90.00
#
_symmetry.space_group_name_H-M   'P 1'
#
loop_
_entity.id
_entity.type
_entity.pdbx_description
1 polymer ?
#
loop_
_entity_poly.entity_id
_entity_poly.type
_entity_poly.pdbx_seq_one_letter_code
_entity_poly.pdbx_strand_id
1 'polypeptide(L)'
;MLESDRLHEIAVGTAKAIANLHEECQQRIIHYDIKPGNILLDSKFTPKVADFGLAKLCNWDNTHITLTGGRGTPGYSAPELWMPLPITHKCDVYSYAMLLFEIVGRRRNLNVNAKEGHEWFPKWVWDKVENGGMGDLMAVYGIEEKNRSKVDKMVKVALWCIQHSPEARPLMSMMVKMLEGAVDIPTPLNPFQYFTGVSCSGLPRV
;
A
#
# COMPACT_ATOMS: atom_id res chain seq x y z
N MET A 1 17.36 1.08 14.28
CA MET A 1 16.34 1.28 13.23
C MET A 1 16.84 0.56 11.97
N LEU A 2 15.97 -0.03 11.15
CA LEU A 2 16.44 -0.76 9.96
C LEU A 2 16.95 0.22 8.89
N GLU A 3 18.04 -0.17 8.23
CA GLU A 3 18.61 0.55 7.09
C GLU A 3 17.64 0.55 5.90
N SER A 4 17.69 1.60 5.08
CA SER A 4 16.83 1.76 3.90
C SER A 4 16.91 0.59 2.92
N ASP A 5 18.09 -0.03 2.82
CA ASP A 5 18.32 -1.21 1.99
C ASP A 5 17.49 -2.40 2.46
N ARG A 6 17.49 -2.64 3.78
CA ARG A 6 16.69 -3.71 4.38
C ARG A 6 15.20 -3.43 4.27
N LEU A 7 14.79 -2.18 4.42
CA LEU A 7 13.40 -1.78 4.23
C LEU A 7 12.93 -2.01 2.79
N HIS A 8 13.77 -1.72 1.79
CA HIS A 8 13.47 -2.00 0.38
C HIS A 8 13.41 -3.50 0.10
N GLU A 9 14.32 -4.31 0.66
CA GLU A 9 14.27 -5.77 0.56
C GLU A 9 13.00 -6.36 1.19
N ILE A 10 12.57 -5.84 2.33
CA ILE A 10 11.31 -6.24 3.00
C ILE A 10 10.11 -5.88 2.12
N ALA A 11 10.09 -4.68 1.51
CA ALA A 11 9.05 -4.29 0.57
C ALA A 11 8.98 -5.26 -0.63
N VAL A 12 10.11 -5.50 -1.29
CA VAL A 12 10.20 -6.43 -2.44
C VAL A 12 9.77 -7.85 -2.05
N GLY A 13 10.28 -8.38 -0.93
CA GLY A 13 9.94 -9.72 -0.46
C GLY A 13 8.46 -9.86 -0.09
N THR A 14 7.86 -8.82 0.49
CA THR A 14 6.42 -8.79 0.77
C THR A 14 5.61 -8.77 -0.52
N ALA A 15 6.01 -7.96 -1.52
CA ALA A 15 5.36 -7.95 -2.82
C ALA A 15 5.40 -9.33 -3.50
N LYS A 16 6.55 -10.03 -3.43
CA LYS A 16 6.70 -11.39 -3.95
C LYS A 16 5.78 -12.38 -3.25
N ALA A 17 5.67 -12.31 -1.93
CA ALA A 17 4.77 -13.18 -1.17
C ALA A 17 3.30 -12.97 -1.59
N ILE A 18 2.85 -11.72 -1.71
CA ILE A 18 1.47 -11.41 -2.13
C ILE A 18 1.26 -11.81 -3.60
N ALA A 19 2.25 -11.58 -4.48
CA ALA A 19 2.20 -12.04 -5.88
C ALA A 19 1.99 -13.56 -5.95
N ASN A 20 2.72 -14.33 -5.14
CA ASN A 20 2.54 -15.78 -5.08
C ASN A 20 1.11 -16.18 -4.69
N LEU A 21 0.53 -15.52 -3.67
CA LEU A 21 -0.86 -15.75 -3.24
C LEU A 21 -1.88 -15.44 -4.36
N HIS A 22 -1.63 -14.37 -5.12
CA HIS A 22 -2.59 -13.84 -6.09
C HIS A 22 -2.50 -14.49 -7.47
N GLU A 23 -1.29 -14.86 -7.88
CA GLU A 23 -0.91 -15.09 -9.28
C GLU A 23 -0.33 -16.50 -9.52
N GLU A 24 0.21 -17.16 -8.49
CA GLU A 24 0.95 -18.43 -8.67
C GLU A 24 0.31 -19.63 -7.95
N CYS A 25 -0.50 -19.39 -6.91
CA CYS A 25 -1.24 -20.45 -6.22
C CYS A 25 -2.28 -21.11 -7.15
N GLN A 26 -2.53 -22.41 -6.97
CA GLN A 26 -3.51 -23.16 -7.79
C GLN A 26 -4.89 -22.48 -7.81
N GLN A 27 -5.33 -22.01 -6.65
CA GLN A 27 -6.44 -21.07 -6.54
C GLN A 27 -5.90 -19.76 -5.96
N ARG A 28 -6.44 -18.65 -6.44
CA ARG A 28 -6.07 -17.33 -5.94
C ARG A 28 -6.45 -17.20 -4.46
N ILE A 29 -5.52 -16.76 -3.62
CA ILE A 29 -5.75 -16.49 -2.20
C ILE A 29 -5.79 -14.98 -2.00
N ILE A 30 -6.91 -14.46 -1.49
CA ILE A 30 -7.04 -13.06 -1.07
C ILE A 30 -6.89 -13.01 0.45
N HIS A 31 -5.97 -12.21 0.97
CA HIS A 31 -5.60 -12.19 2.37
C HIS A 31 -6.53 -11.33 3.24
N TYR A 32 -6.96 -10.16 2.74
CA TYR A 32 -7.80 -9.16 3.41
C TYR A 32 -7.19 -8.41 4.60
N ASP A 33 -5.96 -8.71 5.01
CA ASP A 33 -5.36 -8.11 6.21
C ASP A 33 -3.85 -7.89 6.09
N ILE A 34 -3.41 -7.42 4.93
CA ILE A 34 -2.02 -7.01 4.73
C ILE A 34 -1.76 -5.74 5.54
N LYS A 35 -0.88 -5.84 6.54
CA LYS A 35 -0.45 -4.73 7.42
C LYS A 35 0.89 -5.08 8.08
N PRO A 36 1.64 -4.10 8.62
CA PRO A 36 2.94 -4.37 9.24
C PRO A 36 2.91 -5.47 10.31
N GLY A 37 1.84 -5.54 11.12
CA GLY A 37 1.70 -6.57 12.16
C GLY A 37 1.60 -8.00 11.65
N ASN A 38 1.25 -8.18 10.37
CA ASN A 38 1.11 -9.49 9.71
C ASN A 38 2.29 -9.80 8.76
N ILE A 39 3.30 -8.92 8.71
CA ILE A 39 4.56 -9.16 7.99
C ILE A 39 5.63 -9.52 9.01
N LEU A 40 5.82 -10.82 9.24
CA LEU A 40 6.85 -11.32 10.15
C LEU A 40 8.20 -11.33 9.46
N LEU A 41 9.28 -11.16 10.22
CA LEU A 41 10.65 -11.18 9.72
C LEU A 41 11.39 -12.36 10.37
N ASP A 42 12.08 -13.16 9.55
CA ASP A 42 12.96 -14.20 10.08
C ASP A 42 14.34 -13.63 10.51
N SER A 43 15.25 -14.51 10.96
CA SER A 43 16.59 -14.11 11.43
C SER A 43 17.46 -13.45 10.35
N LYS A 44 17.08 -13.55 9.07
CA LYS A 44 17.74 -12.90 7.93
C LYS A 44 16.98 -11.66 7.45
N PHE A 45 15.97 -11.20 8.19
CA PHE A 45 15.05 -10.14 7.80
C PHE A 45 14.25 -10.45 6.52
N THR A 46 14.08 -11.73 6.18
CA THR A 46 13.22 -12.13 5.06
C THR A 46 11.76 -12.04 5.50
N PRO A 47 10.90 -11.29 4.78
CA PRO A 47 9.51 -11.15 5.15
C PRO A 47 8.69 -12.42 4.90
N LYS A 48 7.75 -12.69 5.80
CA LYS A 48 6.77 -13.77 5.73
C LYS A 48 5.39 -13.20 6.03
N VAL A 49 4.47 -13.33 5.08
CA VAL A 49 3.06 -12.97 5.28
C VAL A 49 2.43 -14.00 6.22
N ALA A 50 1.76 -13.52 7.26
CA ALA A 50 1.14 -14.34 8.31
C ALA A 50 -0.31 -13.89 8.57
N ASP A 51 -1.02 -14.67 9.38
CA ASP A 51 -2.43 -14.43 9.77
C ASP A 51 -3.43 -14.49 8.61
N PHE A 52 -3.66 -15.71 8.12
CA PHE A 52 -4.65 -16.01 7.09
C PHE A 52 -6.08 -16.15 7.66
N GLY A 53 -6.37 -15.66 8.87
CA GLY A 53 -7.67 -15.83 9.52
C GLY A 53 -8.85 -15.23 8.74
N LEU A 54 -8.60 -14.19 7.95
CA LEU A 54 -9.60 -13.57 7.07
C LEU A 54 -9.52 -14.05 5.61
N ALA A 55 -8.50 -14.83 5.26
CA ALA A 55 -8.20 -15.16 3.88
C ALA A 55 -9.29 -16.00 3.21
N LYS A 56 -9.44 -15.84 1.89
CA LYS A 56 -10.38 -16.62 1.08
C LYS A 56 -9.76 -17.10 -0.22
N LEU A 57 -10.19 -18.27 -0.64
CA LEU A 57 -9.92 -18.80 -1.97
C LEU A 57 -10.89 -18.16 -2.96
N CYS A 58 -10.37 -17.76 -4.11
CA CYS A 58 -11.08 -17.13 -5.21
C CYS A 58 -10.79 -17.94 -6.49
N ASN A 59 -11.85 -18.32 -7.20
CA ASN A 59 -11.69 -18.97 -8.49
C ASN A 59 -11.19 -17.95 -9.53
N TRP A 60 -10.37 -18.40 -10.48
CA TRP A 60 -9.81 -17.54 -11.52
C TRP A 60 -10.90 -16.92 -12.41
N ASP A 61 -11.96 -17.68 -12.68
CA ASP A 61 -13.08 -17.26 -13.55
C ASP A 61 -14.06 -16.31 -12.85
N ASN A 62 -14.17 -16.40 -11.52
CA ASN A 62 -15.04 -15.55 -10.69
C ASN A 62 -14.21 -14.72 -9.71
N THR A 63 -13.70 -13.61 -10.21
CA THR A 63 -12.79 -12.70 -9.49
C THR A 63 -13.48 -11.81 -8.46
N HIS A 64 -14.80 -11.69 -8.54
CA HIS A 64 -15.62 -10.89 -7.64
C HIS A 64 -16.21 -11.75 -6.53
N ILE A 65 -15.98 -11.32 -5.29
CA ILE A 65 -16.55 -11.97 -4.10
C ILE A 65 -17.55 -11.01 -3.45
N THR A 66 -18.78 -11.46 -3.26
CA THR A 66 -19.76 -10.75 -2.43
C THR A 66 -19.47 -11.06 -0.96
N LEU A 67 -19.05 -10.05 -0.21
CA LEU A 67 -18.82 -10.17 1.23
C LEU A 67 -19.93 -9.46 2.01
N THR A 68 -20.41 -10.12 3.07
CA THR A 68 -21.32 -9.53 4.06
C THR A 68 -20.53 -9.13 5.31
N GLY A 69 -20.55 -7.85 5.66
CA GLY A 69 -19.83 -7.28 6.81
C GLY A 69 -18.43 -6.78 6.45
N GLY A 70 -18.07 -5.58 6.96
CA GLY A 70 -16.76 -4.98 6.70
C GLY A 70 -15.61 -5.86 7.20
N ARG A 71 -14.54 -5.98 6.40
CA ARG A 71 -13.36 -6.80 6.69
C ARG A 71 -12.07 -5.99 6.58
N GLY A 72 -11.04 -6.48 7.26
CA GLY A 72 -9.70 -5.92 7.26
C GLY A 72 -9.47 -4.92 8.39
N THR A 73 -8.24 -4.41 8.45
CA THR A 73 -7.83 -3.44 9.48
C THR A 73 -8.09 -2.00 9.01
N PRO A 74 -8.78 -1.15 9.80
CA PRO A 74 -8.93 0.28 9.51
C PRO A 74 -7.57 0.97 9.28
N GLY A 75 -7.49 1.82 8.25
CA GLY A 75 -6.25 2.50 7.86
C GLY A 75 -5.33 1.69 6.94
N TYR A 76 -5.61 0.40 6.69
CA TYR A 76 -4.95 -0.41 5.65
C TYR A 76 -5.94 -0.94 4.61
N SER A 77 -7.19 -1.12 5.01
CA SER A 77 -8.23 -1.69 4.16
C SER A 77 -8.59 -0.78 2.99
N ALA A 78 -8.73 -1.39 1.80
CA ALA A 78 -9.23 -0.71 0.61
C ALA A 78 -10.66 -0.20 0.81
N PRO A 79 -11.05 0.92 0.16
CA PRO A 79 -12.39 1.51 0.34
C PRO A 79 -13.52 0.54 -0.03
N GLU A 80 -13.32 -0.31 -1.03
CA GLU A 80 -14.33 -1.30 -1.46
C GLU A 80 -14.65 -2.37 -0.40
N LEU A 81 -13.82 -2.54 0.65
CA LEU A 81 -14.12 -3.46 1.76
C LEU A 81 -15.21 -2.94 2.71
N TRP A 82 -15.56 -1.66 2.60
CA TRP A 82 -16.57 -0.99 3.44
C TRP A 82 -17.74 -0.45 2.62
N MET A 83 -17.70 -0.64 1.29
CA MET A 83 -18.70 -0.16 0.34
C MET A 83 -19.38 -1.35 -0.33
N PRO A 84 -20.61 -1.20 -0.86
CA PRO A 84 -21.29 -2.25 -1.62
C PRO A 84 -20.70 -2.37 -3.04
N LEU A 85 -19.38 -2.47 -3.14
CA LEU A 85 -18.64 -2.59 -4.40
C LEU A 85 -18.12 -4.03 -4.55
N PRO A 86 -17.95 -4.52 -5.79
CA PRO A 86 -17.33 -5.82 -6.02
C PRO A 86 -15.91 -5.87 -5.47
N ILE A 87 -15.61 -6.91 -4.68
CA ILE A 87 -14.29 -7.06 -4.05
C ILE A 87 -13.46 -8.04 -4.86
N THR A 88 -12.21 -7.64 -5.14
CA THR A 88 -11.22 -8.45 -5.84
C THR A 88 -9.92 -8.51 -5.05
N HIS A 89 -8.93 -9.29 -5.50
CA HIS A 89 -7.59 -9.36 -4.91
C HIS A 89 -6.86 -8.01 -4.86
N LYS A 90 -7.34 -7.01 -5.62
CA LYS A 90 -6.81 -5.64 -5.62
C LYS A 90 -6.99 -4.92 -4.28
N CYS A 91 -7.83 -5.43 -3.37
CA CYS A 91 -7.90 -4.90 -2.00
C CYS A 91 -6.58 -5.13 -1.22
N ASP A 92 -5.93 -6.28 -1.39
CA ASP A 92 -4.62 -6.55 -0.78
C ASP A 92 -3.52 -5.66 -1.40
N VAL A 93 -3.65 -5.30 -2.69
CA VAL A 93 -2.74 -4.37 -3.38
C VAL A 93 -2.80 -2.99 -2.72
N TYR A 94 -4.00 -2.50 -2.42
CA TYR A 94 -4.18 -1.26 -1.68
C TYR A 94 -3.55 -1.33 -0.29
N SER A 95 -3.79 -2.42 0.44
CA SER A 95 -3.21 -2.63 1.76
C SER A 95 -1.68 -2.73 1.76
N TYR A 96 -1.10 -3.34 0.71
CA TYR A 96 0.35 -3.34 0.47
C TYR A 96 0.90 -1.92 0.27
N ALA A 97 0.16 -1.05 -0.40
CA ALA A 97 0.53 0.35 -0.54
C ALA A 97 0.61 1.07 0.81
N MET A 98 -0.36 0.82 1.68
CA MET A 98 -0.39 1.39 3.02
C MET A 98 0.82 0.91 3.83
N LEU A 99 1.23 -0.35 3.68
CA LEU A 99 2.50 -0.84 4.24
C LEU A 99 3.72 -0.09 3.68
N LEU A 100 3.79 0.15 2.37
CA LEU A 100 4.90 0.89 1.75
C LEU A 100 5.01 2.33 2.27
N PHE A 101 3.88 3.02 2.44
CA PHE A 101 3.88 4.35 3.04
C PHE A 101 4.44 4.32 4.47
N GLU A 102 4.07 3.36 5.31
CA GLU A 102 4.66 3.25 6.65
C GLU A 102 6.15 2.94 6.63
N ILE A 103 6.61 2.13 5.66
CA ILE A 103 8.03 1.85 5.46
C ILE A 103 8.80 3.14 5.13
N VAL A 104 8.31 3.93 4.18
CA VAL A 104 8.95 5.18 3.75
C VAL A 104 8.91 6.25 4.83
N GLY A 105 7.73 6.49 5.41
CA GLY A 105 7.53 7.55 6.41
C GLY A 105 7.97 7.18 7.82
N ARG A 106 8.26 5.89 8.08
CA ARG A 106 8.59 5.36 9.42
C ARG A 106 7.59 5.81 10.50
N ARG A 107 6.33 5.95 10.10
CA ARG A 107 5.21 6.43 10.92
C ARG A 107 3.92 5.76 10.49
N ARG A 108 2.90 5.81 11.35
CA ARG A 108 1.55 5.36 11.00
C ARG A 108 0.95 6.25 9.91
N ASN A 109 0.17 5.63 9.03
CA ASN A 109 -0.49 6.34 7.93
C ASN A 109 -1.54 7.35 8.39
N LEU A 110 -2.24 7.06 9.48
CA LEU A 110 -3.18 7.98 10.12
C LEU A 110 -2.61 8.42 11.47
N ASN A 111 -2.51 9.73 11.68
CA ASN A 111 -2.18 10.33 12.97
C ASN A 111 -3.04 11.56 13.21
N VAL A 112 -4.14 11.39 13.96
CA VAL A 112 -5.09 12.46 14.27
C VAL A 112 -4.51 13.58 15.13
N ASN A 113 -3.35 13.36 15.75
CA ASN A 113 -2.64 14.35 16.55
C ASN A 113 -1.52 15.04 15.76
N ALA A 114 -1.40 14.78 14.46
CA ALA A 114 -0.44 15.47 13.61
C ALA A 114 -0.83 16.94 13.40
N LYS A 115 0.13 17.76 12.98
CA LYS A 115 -0.15 19.12 12.50
C LYS A 115 -1.15 19.05 11.34
N GLU A 116 -1.97 20.09 11.21
CA GLU A 116 -2.96 20.21 10.14
C GLU A 116 -2.33 19.94 8.76
N GLY A 117 -2.94 19.06 7.98
CA GLY A 117 -2.44 18.62 6.67
C GLY A 117 -1.45 17.43 6.72
N HIS A 118 -1.12 16.91 7.90
CA HIS A 118 -0.23 15.74 8.08
C HIS A 118 -0.93 14.54 8.76
N GLU A 119 -2.24 14.59 8.90
CA GLU A 119 -3.04 13.55 9.55
C GLU A 119 -3.04 12.27 8.74
N TRP A 120 -3.13 12.39 7.41
CA TRP A 120 -3.11 11.26 6.49
C TRP A 120 -1.88 11.29 5.59
N PHE A 121 -0.92 10.42 5.91
CA PHE A 121 0.40 10.41 5.30
C PHE A 121 0.40 10.17 3.78
N PRO A 122 -0.38 9.23 3.21
CA PRO A 122 -0.48 9.05 1.76
C PRO A 122 -0.85 10.33 0.99
N LYS A 123 -1.80 11.12 1.50
CA LYS A 123 -2.20 12.39 0.88
C LYS A 123 -1.07 13.41 0.92
N TRP A 124 -0.43 13.55 2.07
CA TRP A 124 0.73 14.42 2.22
C TRP A 124 1.88 14.03 1.26
N VAL A 125 2.14 12.73 1.09
CA VAL A 125 3.15 12.23 0.15
C VAL A 125 2.78 12.61 -1.29
N TRP A 126 1.53 12.42 -1.70
CA TRP A 126 1.09 12.85 -3.03
C TRP A 126 1.31 14.34 -3.26
N ASP A 127 0.89 15.20 -2.32
CA ASP A 127 1.04 16.65 -2.45
C ASP A 127 2.50 17.07 -2.60
N LYS A 128 3.42 16.35 -1.95
CA LYS A 128 4.86 16.55 -2.15
C LYS A 128 5.33 16.07 -3.52
N VAL A 129 4.93 14.88 -3.95
CA VAL A 129 5.35 14.30 -5.24
C VAL A 129 4.84 15.14 -6.43
N GLU A 130 3.58 15.57 -6.39
CA GLU A 130 2.94 16.39 -7.43
C GLU A 130 3.68 17.72 -7.65
N ASN A 131 4.24 18.29 -6.59
CA ASN A 131 5.02 19.54 -6.62
C ASN A 131 6.53 19.31 -6.80
N GLY A 132 6.97 18.12 -7.20
CA GLY A 132 8.40 17.80 -7.39
C GLY A 132 9.22 17.68 -6.09
N GLY A 133 8.55 17.67 -4.93
CA GLY A 133 9.13 17.72 -3.58
C GLY A 133 9.62 16.39 -3.03
N MET A 134 10.15 15.47 -3.86
CA MET A 134 10.75 14.22 -3.36
C MET A 134 11.94 14.51 -2.43
N GLY A 135 12.73 15.55 -2.72
CA GLY A 135 13.81 16.00 -1.86
C GLY A 135 13.33 16.45 -0.47
N ASP A 136 12.23 17.21 -0.42
CA ASP A 136 11.60 17.61 0.84
C ASP A 136 11.14 16.41 1.66
N LEU A 137 10.48 15.45 1.01
CA LEU A 137 10.04 14.22 1.66
C LEU A 137 11.23 13.49 2.28
N MET A 138 12.32 13.34 1.54
CA MET A 138 13.53 12.70 2.04
C MET A 138 14.15 13.47 3.20
N ALA A 139 14.22 14.81 3.12
CA ALA A 139 14.76 15.66 4.18
C ALA A 139 13.95 15.55 5.48
N VAL A 140 12.61 15.57 5.39
CA VAL A 140 11.71 15.44 6.55
C VAL A 140 11.93 14.12 7.30
N TYR A 141 12.21 13.03 6.58
CA TYR A 141 12.39 11.70 7.17
C TYR A 141 13.86 11.27 7.31
N GLY A 142 14.81 12.18 7.08
CA GLY A 142 16.25 11.91 7.21
C GLY A 142 16.75 10.81 6.27
N ILE A 143 16.17 10.70 5.08
CA ILE A 143 16.53 9.70 4.09
C ILE A 143 17.74 10.22 3.29
N GLU A 144 18.85 9.51 3.36
CA GLU A 144 20.07 9.84 2.61
C GLU A 144 19.87 9.80 1.09
N GLU A 145 20.59 10.67 0.38
CA GLU A 145 20.54 10.79 -1.09
C GLU A 145 20.83 9.47 -1.82
N LYS A 146 21.74 8.64 -1.30
CA LYS A 146 22.06 7.31 -1.85
C LYS A 146 20.83 6.39 -1.96
N ASN A 147 19.80 6.66 -1.16
CA ASN A 147 18.55 5.88 -1.11
C ASN A 147 17.44 6.47 -1.99
N ARG A 148 17.66 7.62 -2.66
CA ARG A 148 16.64 8.33 -3.44
C ARG A 148 15.92 7.41 -4.41
N SER A 149 16.66 6.63 -5.20
CA SER A 149 16.07 5.73 -6.20
C SER A 149 15.13 4.68 -5.57
N LYS A 150 15.50 4.11 -4.43
CA LYS A 150 14.68 3.10 -3.73
C LYS A 150 13.39 3.71 -3.19
N VAL A 151 13.50 4.90 -2.58
CA VAL A 151 12.35 5.62 -2.02
C VAL A 151 11.42 6.12 -3.12
N ASP A 152 11.96 6.67 -4.21
CA ASP A 152 11.18 7.08 -5.37
C ASP A 152 10.35 5.92 -5.95
N LYS A 153 10.98 4.74 -6.12
CA LYS A 153 10.27 3.53 -6.55
C LYS A 153 9.17 3.12 -5.58
N MET A 154 9.45 3.04 -4.27
CA MET A 154 8.47 2.66 -3.26
C MET A 154 7.28 3.63 -3.23
N VAL A 155 7.54 4.95 -3.30
CA VAL A 155 6.49 5.97 -3.30
C VAL A 155 5.64 5.88 -4.56
N LYS A 156 6.24 5.79 -5.76
CA LYS A 156 5.49 5.68 -7.01
C LYS A 156 4.66 4.40 -7.07
N VAL A 157 5.22 3.27 -6.64
CA VAL A 157 4.50 2.00 -6.54
C VAL A 157 3.34 2.12 -5.57
N ALA A 158 3.55 2.69 -4.38
CA ALA A 158 2.48 2.90 -3.40
C ALA A 158 1.35 3.76 -3.99
N LEU A 159 1.66 4.84 -4.69
CA LEU A 159 0.69 5.72 -5.36
C LEU A 159 -0.12 4.99 -6.46
N TRP A 160 0.51 4.10 -7.24
CA TRP A 160 -0.20 3.22 -8.17
C TRP A 160 -1.10 2.21 -7.48
N CYS A 161 -0.69 1.73 -6.30
CA CYS A 161 -1.45 0.73 -5.54
C CYS A 161 -2.68 1.30 -4.82
N ILE A 162 -2.69 2.59 -4.45
CA ILE A 162 -3.83 3.24 -3.77
C ILE A 162 -4.86 3.88 -4.70
N GLN A 163 -4.76 3.67 -6.02
CA GLN A 163 -5.76 4.19 -6.95
C GLN A 163 -7.17 3.78 -6.51
N HIS A 164 -8.12 4.73 -6.60
CA HIS A 164 -9.48 4.52 -6.12
C HIS A 164 -10.14 3.31 -6.79
N SER A 165 -10.09 3.26 -8.13
CA SER A 165 -10.55 2.11 -8.91
C SER A 165 -9.62 0.89 -8.71
N PRO A 166 -10.14 -0.27 -8.30
CA PRO A 166 -9.37 -1.51 -8.18
C PRO A 166 -8.69 -1.94 -9.49
N GLU A 167 -9.32 -1.67 -10.63
CA GLU A 167 -8.84 -2.04 -11.96
C GLU A 167 -7.56 -1.27 -12.33
N ALA A 168 -7.47 -0.01 -11.91
CA ALA A 168 -6.31 0.84 -12.14
C ALA A 168 -5.07 0.43 -11.33
N ARG A 169 -5.23 -0.38 -10.27
CA ARG A 169 -4.12 -0.87 -9.44
C ARG A 169 -3.37 -1.99 -10.20
N PRO A 170 -2.06 -1.88 -10.46
CA PRO A 170 -1.34 -2.93 -11.20
C PRO A 170 -1.27 -4.29 -10.46
N LEU A 171 -0.88 -5.34 -11.17
CA LEU A 171 -0.63 -6.68 -10.61
C LEU A 171 0.56 -6.68 -9.65
N MET A 172 0.57 -7.58 -8.67
CA MET A 172 1.65 -7.66 -7.68
C MET A 172 2.98 -8.05 -8.32
N SER A 173 2.97 -8.94 -9.31
CA SER A 173 4.18 -9.27 -10.08
C SER A 173 4.77 -8.06 -10.83
N MET A 174 3.93 -7.13 -11.27
CA MET A 174 4.39 -5.88 -11.86
C MET A 174 5.03 -4.97 -10.80
N MET A 175 4.47 -4.91 -9.59
CA MET A 175 5.06 -4.16 -8.48
C MET A 175 6.45 -4.67 -8.10
N VAL A 176 6.63 -5.99 -8.10
CA VAL A 176 7.95 -6.60 -7.89
C VAL A 176 8.95 -6.08 -8.92
N LYS A 177 8.61 -6.15 -10.22
CA LYS A 177 9.47 -5.67 -11.31
C LYS A 177 9.80 -4.18 -11.17
N MET A 178 8.81 -3.35 -10.83
CA MET A 178 8.98 -1.92 -10.61
C MET A 178 9.93 -1.62 -9.44
N LEU A 179 9.77 -2.32 -8.31
CA LEU A 179 10.61 -2.14 -7.13
C LEU A 179 12.04 -2.62 -7.33
N GLU A 180 12.22 -3.71 -8.07
CA GLU A 180 13.54 -4.24 -8.47
C GLU A 180 14.21 -3.34 -9.53
N GLY A 181 13.45 -2.47 -10.20
CA GLY A 181 13.95 -1.65 -11.31
C GLY A 181 14.13 -2.42 -12.62
N ALA A 182 13.43 -3.54 -12.77
CA ALA A 182 13.41 -4.32 -14.00
C ALA A 182 12.53 -3.66 -15.09
N VAL A 183 11.66 -2.73 -14.69
CA VAL A 183 10.83 -1.92 -15.58
C VAL A 183 10.78 -0.48 -15.07
N ASP A 184 10.59 0.47 -15.98
CA ASP A 184 10.32 1.86 -15.63
C ASP A 184 8.95 1.99 -14.96
N ILE A 185 8.84 2.96 -14.06
CA ILE A 185 7.59 3.24 -13.34
C ILE A 185 6.97 4.49 -13.95
N PRO A 186 5.83 4.38 -14.65
CA PRO A 186 5.10 5.52 -15.17
C PRO A 186 4.69 6.46 -14.02
N THR A 187 4.52 7.74 -14.33
CA THR A 187 3.99 8.71 -13.37
C THR A 187 2.59 8.29 -12.91
N PRO A 188 2.35 8.11 -11.60
CA PRO A 188 1.04 7.71 -11.10
C PRO A 188 0.00 8.82 -11.31
N LEU A 189 -1.23 8.42 -11.61
CA LEU A 189 -2.39 9.33 -11.59
C LEU A 189 -2.68 9.76 -10.15
N ASN A 190 -3.33 10.91 -9.98
CA ASN A 190 -3.75 11.38 -8.65
C ASN A 190 -4.73 10.35 -8.05
N PRO A 191 -4.41 9.66 -6.94
CA PRO A 191 -5.33 8.68 -6.35
C PRO A 191 -6.46 9.35 -5.53
N PHE A 192 -6.35 10.67 -5.28
CA PHE A 192 -7.21 11.43 -4.39
C PHE A 192 -8.18 12.38 -5.09
N GLN A 193 -8.37 12.23 -6.40
CA GLN A 193 -9.22 13.10 -7.23
C GLN A 193 -10.62 13.26 -6.62
N TYR A 194 -11.18 12.16 -6.13
CA TYR A 194 -12.52 12.08 -5.54
C TYR A 194 -12.62 12.60 -4.10
N PHE A 195 -11.49 12.94 -3.45
CA PHE A 195 -11.46 13.52 -2.11
C PHE A 195 -11.51 15.05 -2.11
N THR A 196 -11.40 15.70 -3.27
CA THR A 196 -11.31 17.17 -3.40
C THR A 196 -12.62 17.93 -3.10
N GLY A 197 -13.67 17.24 -2.62
CA GLY A 197 -14.95 17.82 -2.21
C GLY A 197 -15.33 17.66 -0.73
N VAL A 198 -14.50 17.02 0.10
CA VAL A 198 -14.81 16.83 1.54
C VAL A 198 -13.87 17.68 2.37
N SER A 199 -14.32 18.87 2.75
CA SER A 199 -13.73 19.58 3.88
C SER A 199 -13.87 18.71 5.13
N CYS A 200 -12.77 18.45 5.84
CA CYS A 200 -12.75 17.78 7.15
C CYS A 200 -13.38 18.63 8.27
N SER A 201 -14.51 19.30 8.01
CA SER A 201 -15.31 20.04 8.98
C SER A 201 -16.59 19.31 9.40
N GLY A 202 -16.81 18.07 8.93
CA GLY A 202 -18.11 17.39 9.05
C GLY A 202 -18.14 15.98 9.62
N LEU A 203 -17.07 15.46 10.25
CA LEU A 203 -17.19 14.18 10.95
C LEU A 203 -17.89 14.38 12.31
N PRO A 204 -19.01 13.68 12.60
CA PRO A 204 -19.63 13.76 13.91
C PRO A 204 -18.66 13.21 14.95
N ARG A 205 -18.43 14.02 16.00
CA ARG A 205 -17.75 13.57 17.20
C ARG A 205 -18.61 12.46 17.82
N VAL A 206 -18.01 11.27 17.99
CA VAL A 206 -18.55 10.24 18.89
C VAL A 206 -18.36 10.70 20.33
#